data_AF-A0A7R8D1V5-F1
#
_entry.id   AF-A0A7R8D1V5-F1
#
_cell.length_a   1.000
_cell.length_b   1.000
_cell.length_c   1.000
_cell.angle_alpha   90.00
_cell.angle_beta   90.00
_cell.angle_gamma   90.00
#
_symmetry.space_group_name_H-M   'P 1'
#
loop_
_entity.id
_entity.type
_entity.pdbx_description
1 polymer ?
#
loop_
_entity_poly.entity_id
_entity_poly.type
_entity_poly.pdbx_seq_one_letter_code
_entity_poly.pdbx_strand_id
1 'polypeptide(L)'
;MLTDVGEEVNRKEILSSRSLIHILRWNVLRMTTMEERQSLAKLEALKDIRNKTIALEKLRLRLLHDIECVEGEEKCLGEYRREMEFLQQEKMAHVEELRQIHADINAMETVMKQAEEARRGSQESARRIYEDYGPLKQDVDLMRTELLGLEKLPDLLTDSKDKLTSMGISDKPKMPNMMLEPWHHHHPHSEESKSFASLMSLGRAAAAAAAAGNAPPPPPNPFLAAAAAQHSAMGLGPLPGMGSKGSSAVSSNELRNSSSGPTAVPPPFRQQPPPMKSCLSCHQQIHRNAPICPLCKAKSRSRNPKKPKKKE
;
A
#
# COMPACT_ATOMS: atom_id res chain seq x y z
N MET A 1 64.52 67.82 -86.64
CA MET A 1 64.11 67.63 -85.24
C MET A 1 62.58 67.56 -85.11
N LEU A 2 61.89 66.66 -85.84
CA LEU A 2 60.42 66.56 -85.79
C LEU A 2 59.88 65.10 -85.83
N THR A 3 60.75 64.09 -85.72
CA THR A 3 60.34 62.67 -85.72
C THR A 3 60.36 62.01 -84.33
N ASP A 4 60.87 62.69 -83.29
CA ASP A 4 61.10 62.08 -81.97
C ASP A 4 59.91 62.25 -80.99
N VAL A 5 59.11 63.32 -81.16
CA VAL A 5 58.00 63.65 -80.25
C VAL A 5 56.80 62.70 -80.45
N GLY A 6 56.58 62.18 -81.65
CA GLY A 6 55.48 61.25 -81.94
C GLY A 6 55.72 59.83 -81.41
N GLU A 7 56.98 59.40 -81.32
CA GLU A 7 57.34 58.06 -80.83
C GLU A 7 57.25 57.95 -79.31
N GLU A 8 57.49 59.06 -78.60
CA GLU A 8 57.45 59.10 -77.13
C GLU A 8 56.02 59.28 -76.59
N VAL A 9 55.14 59.98 -77.31
CA VAL A 9 53.69 60.03 -77.01
C VAL A 9 53.04 58.66 -77.26
N ASN A 10 53.36 58.00 -78.37
CA ASN A 10 52.86 56.65 -78.68
C ASN A 10 53.36 55.61 -77.65
N ARG A 11 54.62 55.70 -77.18
CA ARG A 11 55.13 54.84 -76.09
C ARG A 11 54.40 55.07 -74.77
N LYS A 12 54.09 56.32 -74.40
CA LYS A 12 53.32 56.64 -73.18
C LYS A 12 51.87 56.17 -73.25
N GLU A 13 51.22 56.27 -74.41
CA GLU A 13 49.88 55.72 -74.63
C GLU A 13 49.85 54.18 -74.62
N ILE A 14 50.88 53.53 -75.18
CA ILE A 14 51.01 52.05 -75.14
C ILE A 14 51.29 51.56 -73.71
N LEU A 15 52.12 52.26 -72.93
CA LEU A 15 52.36 51.96 -71.51
C LEU A 15 51.10 52.18 -70.66
N SER A 16 50.34 53.24 -70.92
CA SER A 16 49.04 53.50 -70.29
C SER A 16 48.00 52.44 -70.65
N SER A 17 47.91 52.05 -71.92
CA SER A 17 47.02 51.00 -72.42
C SER A 17 47.37 49.63 -71.85
N ARG A 18 48.66 49.28 -71.76
CA ARG A 18 49.13 48.05 -71.12
C ARG A 18 48.81 48.03 -69.62
N SER A 19 48.94 49.17 -68.94
CA SER A 19 48.56 49.32 -67.53
C SER A 19 47.06 49.12 -67.32
N LEU A 20 46.22 49.73 -68.18
CA LEU A 20 44.76 49.55 -68.16
C LEU A 20 44.33 48.11 -68.45
N ILE A 21 44.95 47.44 -69.42
CA ILE A 21 44.69 46.02 -69.71
C ILE A 21 45.06 45.15 -68.50
N HIS A 22 46.17 45.44 -67.82
CA HIS A 22 46.58 44.71 -66.62
C HIS A 22 45.60 44.94 -65.45
N ILE A 23 45.12 46.17 -65.25
CA ILE A 23 44.11 46.51 -64.23
C ILE A 23 42.78 45.81 -64.52
N LEU A 24 42.30 45.84 -65.76
CA LEU A 24 41.07 45.16 -66.16
C LEU A 24 41.18 43.65 -65.99
N ARG A 25 42.31 43.05 -66.39
CA ARG A 25 42.58 41.62 -66.19
C ARG A 25 42.65 41.26 -64.70
N TRP A 26 43.29 42.09 -63.86
CA TRP A 26 43.36 41.88 -62.42
C TRP A 26 41.98 42.01 -61.76
N ASN A 27 41.16 42.98 -62.18
CA ASN A 27 39.79 43.11 -61.70
C ASN A 27 38.90 41.93 -62.11
N VAL A 28 38.99 41.44 -63.35
CA VAL A 28 38.25 40.24 -63.79
C VAL A 28 38.68 38.99 -63.03
N LEU A 29 39.99 38.80 -62.81
CA LEU A 29 40.51 37.69 -61.99
C LEU A 29 40.09 37.82 -60.51
N ARG A 30 40.05 39.05 -59.98
CA ARG A 30 39.57 39.33 -58.62
C ARG A 30 38.07 39.07 -58.48
N MET A 31 37.26 39.44 -59.47
CA MET A 31 35.82 39.18 -59.46
C MET A 31 35.51 37.68 -59.52
N THR A 32 36.17 36.95 -60.41
CA THR A 32 36.02 35.48 -60.52
C THR A 32 36.44 34.77 -59.23
N THR A 33 37.58 35.14 -58.62
CA THR A 33 38.00 34.57 -57.32
C THR A 33 37.08 34.95 -56.15
N MET A 34 36.41 36.10 -56.18
CA MET A 34 35.39 36.45 -55.18
C MET A 34 34.12 35.61 -55.34
N GLU A 35 33.69 35.36 -56.58
CA GLU A 35 32.55 34.50 -56.89
C GLU A 35 32.81 33.04 -56.49
N GLU A 36 34.02 32.53 -56.73
CA GLU A 36 34.47 31.22 -56.26
C GLU A 36 34.42 31.11 -54.73
N ARG A 37 34.92 32.12 -54.00
CA ARG A 37 34.85 32.15 -52.53
C ARG A 37 33.40 32.17 -52.02
N GLN A 38 32.52 32.94 -52.67
CA GLN A 38 31.10 32.95 -52.34
C GLN A 38 30.44 31.59 -52.60
N SER A 39 30.83 30.91 -53.68
CA SER A 39 30.32 29.57 -53.98
C SER A 39 30.74 28.54 -52.92
N LEU A 40 32.00 28.58 -52.46
CA LEU A 40 32.50 27.71 -51.40
C LEU A 40 31.80 27.97 -50.06
N ALA A 41 31.61 29.24 -49.69
CA ALA A 41 30.88 29.61 -48.47
C ALA A 41 29.42 29.12 -48.49
N LYS A 42 28.75 29.19 -49.66
CA LYS A 42 27.40 28.63 -49.84
C LYS A 42 27.38 27.12 -49.67
N LEU A 43 28.36 26.39 -50.21
CA LEU A 43 28.46 24.94 -50.05
C LEU A 43 28.72 24.53 -48.60
N GLU A 44 29.56 25.27 -47.88
CA GLU A 44 29.79 25.05 -46.45
C GLU A 44 28.52 25.28 -45.62
N ALA A 45 27.79 26.38 -45.91
CA ALA A 45 26.49 26.63 -45.29
C ALA A 45 25.47 25.51 -45.58
N LEU A 46 25.43 24.98 -46.81
CA LEU A 46 24.54 23.86 -47.16
C LEU A 46 24.91 22.57 -46.41
N LYS A 47 26.21 22.28 -46.24
CA LYS A 47 26.68 21.15 -45.44
C LYS A 47 26.25 21.28 -43.98
N ASP A 48 26.39 22.47 -43.40
CA ASP A 48 25.97 22.76 -42.04
C ASP A 48 24.46 22.66 -41.85
N ILE A 49 23.68 23.20 -42.79
CA ILE A 49 22.22 23.06 -42.80
C ILE A 49 21.85 21.58 -42.81
N ARG A 50 22.42 20.78 -43.72
CA ARG A 50 22.14 19.34 -43.79
C ARG A 50 22.43 18.63 -42.46
N ASN A 51 23.58 18.90 -41.86
CA ASN A 51 23.95 18.29 -40.57
C ASN A 51 22.98 18.69 -39.45
N LYS A 52 22.60 19.97 -39.38
CA LYS A 52 21.63 20.49 -38.41
C LYS A 52 20.24 19.90 -38.65
N THR A 53 19.79 19.76 -39.90
CA THR A 53 18.50 19.13 -40.23
C THR A 53 18.46 17.68 -39.77
N ILE A 54 19.53 16.90 -39.99
CA ILE A 54 19.59 15.51 -39.52
C ILE A 54 19.56 15.45 -37.98
N ALA A 55 20.29 16.34 -37.30
CA ALA A 55 20.28 16.41 -35.84
C ALA A 55 18.90 16.80 -35.30
N LEU A 56 18.23 17.74 -35.96
CA LEU A 56 16.87 18.18 -35.63
C LEU A 56 15.87 17.03 -35.77
N GLU A 57 15.92 16.26 -36.86
CA GLU A 57 15.02 15.10 -37.02
C GLU A 57 15.28 14.01 -35.98
N LYS A 58 16.54 13.77 -35.60
CA LYS A 58 16.85 12.85 -34.48
C LYS A 58 16.32 13.35 -33.13
N LEU A 59 16.32 14.65 -32.90
CA LEU A 59 15.72 15.24 -31.70
C LEU A 59 14.21 15.14 -31.73
N ARG A 60 13.59 15.41 -32.89
CA ARG A 60 12.15 15.31 -33.10
C ARG A 60 11.64 13.90 -32.81
N LEU A 61 12.29 12.86 -33.36
CA LEU A 61 11.88 11.47 -33.12
C LEU A 61 11.99 11.07 -31.65
N ARG A 62 13.06 11.51 -30.96
CA ARG A 62 13.20 11.27 -29.51
C ARG A 62 12.11 11.98 -28.71
N LEU A 63 11.80 13.23 -29.04
CA LEU A 63 10.74 13.98 -28.37
C LEU A 63 9.39 13.29 -28.54
N LEU A 64 9.06 12.79 -29.73
CA LEU A 64 7.81 12.06 -29.96
C LEU A 64 7.74 10.77 -29.12
N HIS A 65 8.84 10.02 -29.03
CA HIS A 65 8.91 8.84 -28.18
C HIS A 65 8.73 9.17 -26.70
N ASP A 66 9.39 10.24 -26.22
CA ASP A 66 9.26 10.66 -24.83
C ASP A 66 7.83 11.11 -24.51
N ILE A 67 7.13 11.76 -25.45
CA ILE A 67 5.70 12.10 -25.31
C ILE A 67 4.86 10.84 -25.16
N GLU A 68 5.06 9.83 -26.02
CA GLU A 68 4.32 8.56 -25.94
C GLU A 68 4.57 7.83 -24.61
N CYS A 69 5.81 7.87 -24.11
CA CYS A 69 6.17 7.31 -22.81
C CYS A 69 5.42 8.03 -21.68
N VAL A 70 5.40 9.36 -21.69
CA VAL A 70 4.68 10.17 -20.68
C VAL A 70 3.18 9.89 -20.73
N GLU A 71 2.57 9.84 -21.92
CA GLU A 71 1.15 9.48 -22.08
C GLU A 71 0.84 8.07 -21.56
N GLY A 72 1.76 7.13 -21.75
CA GLY A 72 1.68 5.77 -21.19
C GLY A 72 1.70 5.78 -19.67
N GLU A 73 2.64 6.52 -19.07
CA GLU A 73 2.75 6.67 -17.62
C GLU A 73 1.53 7.35 -17.00
N GLU A 74 0.96 8.36 -17.65
CA GLU A 74 -0.26 9.02 -17.19
C GLU A 74 -1.46 8.06 -17.13
N LYS A 75 -1.60 7.17 -18.12
CA LYS A 75 -2.64 6.13 -18.12
C LYS A 75 -2.45 5.16 -16.96
N CYS A 76 -1.23 4.65 -16.78
CA CYS A 76 -0.89 3.76 -15.66
C CYS A 76 -1.17 4.43 -14.31
N LEU A 77 -0.80 5.70 -14.14
CA LEU A 77 -1.10 6.47 -12.92
C LEU A 77 -2.60 6.60 -12.69
N GLY A 78 -3.40 6.80 -13.75
CA GLY A 78 -4.86 6.79 -13.67
C GLY A 78 -5.42 5.46 -13.17
N GLU A 79 -4.90 4.34 -13.67
CA GLU A 79 -5.28 2.99 -13.23
C GLU A 79 -4.94 2.75 -11.76
N TYR A 80 -3.73 3.13 -11.32
CA TYR A 80 -3.33 2.96 -9.92
C TYR A 80 -4.16 3.80 -8.94
N ARG A 81 -4.56 5.02 -9.33
CA ARG A 81 -5.46 5.84 -8.51
C ARG A 81 -6.84 5.19 -8.38
N ARG A 82 -7.39 4.67 -9.48
CA ARG A 82 -8.68 3.98 -9.48
C ARG A 82 -8.63 2.72 -8.61
N GLU A 83 -7.56 1.93 -8.73
CA GLU A 83 -7.38 0.74 -7.90
C GLU A 83 -7.32 1.11 -6.41
N MET A 84 -6.64 2.21 -6.06
CA MET A 84 -6.62 2.70 -4.68
C MET A 84 -8.02 3.08 -4.17
N GLU A 85 -8.85 3.70 -5.01
CA GLU A 85 -10.24 4.03 -4.68
C GLU A 85 -11.08 2.76 -4.44
N PHE A 86 -10.93 1.74 -5.29
CA PHE A 86 -11.61 0.44 -5.08
C PHE A 86 -11.19 -0.24 -3.79
N LEU A 87 -9.89 -0.28 -3.48
CA LEU A 87 -9.40 -0.85 -2.22
C LEU A 87 -9.93 -0.10 -0.99
N GLN A 88 -10.06 1.23 -1.07
CA GLN A 88 -10.69 2.02 -0.01
C GLN A 88 -12.18 1.72 0.13
N GLN A 89 -12.89 1.53 -0.98
CA GLN A 89 -14.29 1.14 -0.98
C GLN A 89 -14.50 -0.25 -0.38
N GLU A 90 -13.70 -1.25 -0.78
CA GLU A 90 -13.73 -2.61 -0.21
C GLU A 90 -13.46 -2.59 1.29
N LYS A 91 -12.46 -1.81 1.74
CA LYS A 91 -12.20 -1.61 3.16
C LYS A 91 -13.43 -1.09 3.89
N MET A 92 -14.12 -0.10 3.34
CA MET A 92 -15.34 0.45 3.95
C MET A 92 -16.49 -0.57 3.96
N ALA A 93 -16.62 -1.40 2.92
CA ALA A 93 -17.59 -2.49 2.88
C ALA A 93 -17.33 -3.51 4.01
N HIS A 94 -16.08 -3.94 4.21
CA HIS A 94 -15.73 -4.85 5.32
C HIS A 94 -16.01 -4.23 6.70
N VAL A 95 -15.84 -2.91 6.87
CA VAL A 95 -16.19 -2.23 8.14
C VAL A 95 -17.69 -2.34 8.42
N GLU A 96 -18.53 -2.23 7.39
CA GLU A 96 -19.98 -2.37 7.54
C GLU A 96 -20.40 -3.81 7.80
N GLU A 97 -19.75 -4.80 7.15
CA GLU A 97 -19.95 -6.22 7.47
C GLU A 97 -19.61 -6.50 8.94
N LEU A 98 -18.49 -5.97 9.44
CA LEU A 98 -18.15 -6.09 10.86
C LEU A 98 -19.22 -5.44 11.74
N ARG A 99 -19.73 -4.26 11.38
CA ARG A 99 -20.79 -3.59 12.13
C ARG A 99 -22.07 -4.44 12.20
N GLN A 100 -22.43 -5.09 11.09
CA GLN A 100 -23.58 -6.00 11.03
C GLN A 100 -23.38 -7.22 11.93
N ILE A 101 -22.21 -7.86 11.90
CA ILE A 101 -21.89 -8.99 12.78
C ILE A 101 -22.04 -8.59 14.26
N HIS A 102 -21.58 -7.40 14.65
CA HIS A 102 -21.77 -6.92 16.03
C HIS A 102 -23.26 -6.74 16.38
N ALA A 103 -24.07 -6.23 15.44
CA ALA A 103 -25.51 -6.11 15.64
C ALA A 103 -26.18 -7.49 15.81
N ASP A 104 -25.79 -8.46 14.99
CA ASP A 104 -26.32 -9.82 15.04
C ASP A 104 -25.92 -10.55 16.33
N ILE A 105 -24.69 -10.35 16.81
CA ILE A 105 -24.22 -10.85 18.11
C ILE A 105 -25.11 -10.30 19.23
N ASN A 106 -25.33 -8.99 19.27
CA ASN A 106 -26.16 -8.35 20.30
C ASN A 106 -27.62 -8.86 20.25
N ALA A 107 -28.16 -9.08 19.04
CA ALA A 107 -29.47 -9.66 18.85
C ALA A 107 -29.56 -11.08 19.40
N MET A 108 -28.55 -11.91 19.11
CA MET A 108 -28.47 -13.29 19.62
C MET A 108 -28.31 -13.35 21.14
N GLU A 109 -27.50 -12.47 21.74
CA GLU A 109 -27.38 -12.34 23.20
C GLU A 109 -28.73 -12.01 23.85
N THR A 110 -29.49 -11.12 23.22
CA THR A 110 -30.85 -10.76 23.67
C THR A 110 -31.80 -11.96 23.60
N VAL A 111 -31.79 -12.71 22.49
CA VAL A 111 -32.60 -13.93 22.34
C VAL A 111 -32.23 -14.98 23.39
N MET A 112 -30.94 -15.20 23.62
CA MET A 112 -30.46 -16.13 24.64
C MET A 112 -30.96 -15.72 26.04
N LYS A 113 -30.83 -14.44 26.40
CA LYS A 113 -31.30 -13.93 27.68
C LYS A 113 -32.81 -14.11 27.85
N GLN A 114 -33.60 -13.79 26.84
CA GLN A 114 -35.06 -13.98 26.86
C GLN A 114 -35.43 -15.47 26.98
N ALA A 115 -34.72 -16.35 26.28
CA ALA A 115 -34.96 -17.79 26.38
C ALA A 115 -34.61 -18.34 27.77
N GLU A 116 -33.53 -17.87 28.39
CA GLU A 116 -33.16 -18.24 29.75
C GLU A 116 -34.17 -17.72 30.78
N GLU A 117 -34.69 -16.50 30.61
CA GLU A 117 -35.75 -15.94 31.44
C GLU A 117 -37.05 -16.73 31.29
N ALA A 118 -37.46 -17.06 30.06
CA ALA A 118 -38.62 -17.90 29.80
C ALA A 118 -38.48 -19.29 30.42
N ARG A 119 -37.32 -19.94 30.25
CA ARG A 119 -37.01 -21.24 30.87
C ARG A 119 -37.11 -21.17 32.40
N ARG A 120 -36.56 -20.12 33.01
CA ARG A 120 -36.62 -19.89 34.47
C ARG A 120 -38.06 -19.71 34.94
N GLY A 121 -38.87 -18.97 34.18
CA GLY A 121 -40.31 -18.81 34.45
C GLY A 121 -41.07 -20.13 34.40
N SER A 122 -40.85 -20.95 33.38
CA SER A 122 -41.46 -22.29 33.28
C SER A 122 -41.00 -23.22 34.41
N GLN A 123 -39.71 -23.20 34.75
CA GLN A 123 -39.14 -23.98 35.84
C GLN A 123 -39.77 -23.60 37.19
N GLU A 124 -39.92 -22.31 37.47
CA GLU A 124 -40.55 -21.81 38.69
C GLU A 124 -42.04 -22.16 38.75
N SER A 125 -42.78 -22.04 37.64
CA SER A 125 -44.18 -22.48 37.59
C SER A 125 -44.33 -23.98 37.86
N ALA A 126 -43.43 -24.81 37.32
CA ALA A 126 -43.44 -26.25 37.57
C ALA A 126 -43.07 -26.58 39.02
N ARG A 127 -42.15 -25.80 39.64
CA ARG A 127 -41.81 -25.93 41.06
C ARG A 127 -43.02 -25.67 41.95
N ARG A 128 -43.75 -24.57 41.74
CA ARG A 128 -44.95 -24.25 42.52
C ARG A 128 -46.02 -25.35 42.43
N ILE A 129 -46.29 -25.85 41.23
CA ILE A 129 -47.25 -26.96 41.04
C ILE A 129 -46.79 -28.23 41.78
N TYR A 130 -45.48 -28.52 41.78
CA TYR A 130 -44.95 -29.68 42.51
C TYR A 130 -45.03 -29.51 44.03
N GLU A 131 -44.76 -28.30 44.54
CA GLU A 131 -44.93 -27.94 45.95
C GLU A 131 -46.39 -28.12 46.40
N ASP A 132 -47.36 -27.73 45.58
CA ASP A 132 -48.79 -27.91 45.85
C ASP A 132 -49.25 -29.38 45.73
N TYR A 133 -48.65 -30.15 44.82
CA TYR A 133 -49.01 -31.55 44.57
C TYR A 133 -48.71 -32.46 45.77
N GLY A 134 -47.57 -32.26 46.45
CA GLY A 134 -47.12 -33.11 47.55
C GLY A 134 -48.14 -33.24 48.70
N PRO A 135 -48.56 -32.13 49.33
CA PRO A 135 -49.57 -32.14 50.39
C PRO A 135 -50.92 -32.70 49.91
N LEU A 136 -51.37 -32.31 48.72
CA LEU A 136 -52.65 -32.79 48.18
C LEU A 136 -52.65 -34.30 47.94
N LYS A 137 -51.54 -34.85 47.41
CA LYS A 137 -51.38 -36.30 47.27
C LYS A 137 -51.45 -36.99 48.63
N GLN A 138 -50.77 -36.44 49.64
CA GLN A 138 -50.75 -37.00 50.99
C GLN A 138 -52.16 -37.06 51.58
N ASP A 139 -52.96 -36.00 51.45
CA ASP A 139 -54.35 -35.96 51.92
C ASP A 139 -55.22 -37.01 51.21
N VAL A 140 -55.07 -37.14 49.89
CA VAL A 140 -55.79 -38.16 49.11
C VAL A 140 -55.38 -39.57 49.53
N ASP A 141 -54.09 -39.83 49.75
CA ASP A 141 -53.60 -41.13 50.20
C ASP A 141 -54.11 -41.48 51.61
N LEU A 142 -54.20 -40.52 52.53
CA LEU A 142 -54.82 -40.71 53.85
C LEU A 142 -56.30 -41.06 53.71
N MET A 143 -57.08 -40.30 52.92
CA MET A 143 -58.49 -40.61 52.69
C MET A 143 -58.72 -41.99 52.08
N ARG A 144 -57.88 -42.41 51.12
CA ARG A 144 -57.97 -43.73 50.49
C ARG A 144 -57.67 -44.86 51.47
N THR A 145 -56.65 -44.69 52.30
CA THR A 145 -56.19 -45.75 53.22
C THR A 145 -57.04 -45.82 54.48
N GLU A 146 -57.32 -44.69 55.14
CA GLU A 146 -57.99 -44.65 56.44
C GLU A 146 -59.52 -44.81 56.36
N LEU A 147 -60.16 -44.25 55.33
CA LEU A 147 -61.63 -44.30 55.20
C LEU A 147 -62.14 -45.50 54.39
N LEU A 148 -61.35 -45.97 53.42
CA LEU A 148 -61.79 -46.96 52.43
C LEU A 148 -60.97 -48.26 52.45
N GLY A 149 -59.85 -48.31 53.19
CA GLY A 149 -58.96 -49.48 53.23
C GLY A 149 -58.28 -49.78 51.88
N LEU A 150 -58.22 -48.80 50.97
CA LEU A 150 -57.60 -48.94 49.65
C LEU A 150 -56.09 -48.67 49.70
N GLU A 151 -55.36 -49.21 48.73
CA GLU A 151 -53.93 -48.93 48.57
C GLU A 151 -53.67 -47.47 48.14
N LYS A 152 -52.53 -46.94 48.58
CA LYS A 152 -52.04 -45.59 48.24
C LYS A 152 -51.86 -45.44 46.73
N LEU A 153 -52.01 -44.21 46.24
CA LEU A 153 -51.75 -43.90 44.85
C LEU A 153 -50.25 -44.07 44.54
N PRO A 154 -49.90 -44.59 43.35
CA PRO A 154 -48.53 -44.63 42.88
C PRO A 154 -47.90 -43.23 42.97
N ASP A 155 -46.68 -43.15 43.48
CA ASP A 155 -45.89 -41.93 43.36
C ASP A 155 -45.66 -41.61 41.89
N LEU A 156 -45.55 -40.32 41.55
CA LEU A 156 -45.11 -39.85 40.24
C LEU A 156 -43.85 -40.63 39.87
N LEU A 157 -44.06 -41.66 39.04
CA LEU A 157 -43.19 -42.80 38.86
C LEU A 157 -41.77 -42.33 38.54
N THR A 158 -40.79 -43.05 39.10
CA THR A 158 -39.33 -42.87 39.06
C THR A 158 -38.76 -42.10 37.86
N ASP A 159 -39.31 -42.27 36.65
CA ASP A 159 -38.94 -41.56 35.41
C ASP A 159 -39.22 -40.04 35.40
N SER A 160 -40.26 -39.59 36.09
CA SER A 160 -40.63 -38.16 36.20
C SER A 160 -39.86 -37.46 37.31
N LYS A 161 -39.46 -38.19 38.36
CA LYS A 161 -38.67 -37.66 39.47
C LYS A 161 -37.24 -37.31 39.04
N ASP A 162 -36.63 -38.14 38.20
CA ASP A 162 -35.31 -37.85 37.63
C ASP A 162 -35.36 -36.63 36.69
N LYS A 163 -36.45 -36.49 35.91
CA LYS A 163 -36.69 -35.28 35.08
C LYS A 163 -36.89 -34.04 35.94
N LEU A 164 -37.66 -34.14 37.01
CA LEU A 164 -37.90 -33.04 37.96
C LEU A 164 -36.63 -32.62 38.70
N THR A 165 -35.76 -33.59 39.02
CA THR A 165 -34.46 -33.35 39.65
C THR A 165 -33.46 -32.76 38.64
N SER A 166 -33.44 -33.26 37.40
CA SER A 166 -32.61 -32.72 36.31
C SER A 166 -33.03 -31.31 35.90
N MET A 167 -34.30 -30.96 36.05
CA MET A 167 -34.82 -29.61 35.84
C MET A 167 -34.67 -28.71 37.08
N GLY A 168 -33.97 -29.16 38.14
CA GLY A 168 -33.71 -28.38 39.34
C GLY A 168 -34.96 -28.04 40.17
N ILE A 169 -36.04 -28.80 40.03
CA ILE A 169 -37.32 -28.58 40.72
C ILE A 169 -37.40 -29.39 42.02
N SER A 170 -36.76 -30.56 42.10
CA SER A 170 -36.71 -31.37 43.34
C SER A 170 -35.46 -31.05 44.17
N ASP A 171 -35.66 -30.78 45.47
CA ASP A 171 -34.61 -30.67 46.49
C ASP A 171 -33.90 -32.01 46.70
N LYS A 172 -32.94 -32.32 45.82
CA LYS A 172 -31.73 -32.99 46.27
C LYS A 172 -30.59 -31.98 46.09
N PRO A 173 -29.81 -31.69 47.13
CA PRO A 173 -28.57 -30.97 46.97
C PRO A 173 -27.65 -31.88 46.15
N LYS A 174 -27.72 -31.76 44.82
CA LYS A 174 -26.60 -32.14 43.98
C LYS A 174 -25.58 -31.06 44.25
N MET A 175 -24.76 -31.32 45.27
CA MET A 175 -23.50 -30.62 45.49
C MET A 175 -22.90 -30.40 44.09
N PRO A 176 -22.74 -29.15 43.63
CA PRO A 176 -22.04 -28.93 42.39
C PRO A 176 -20.67 -29.53 42.63
N ASN A 177 -20.34 -30.59 41.89
CA ASN A 177 -18.95 -31.00 41.78
C ASN A 177 -18.24 -29.76 41.22
N MET A 178 -17.55 -29.01 42.09
CA MET A 178 -16.71 -27.87 41.73
C MET A 178 -15.46 -28.30 40.93
N MET A 179 -15.49 -29.48 40.31
CA MET A 179 -14.65 -29.77 39.17
C MET A 179 -15.24 -29.02 37.98
N LEU A 180 -14.90 -27.74 37.94
CA LEU A 180 -14.78 -26.91 36.76
C LEU A 180 -14.22 -27.78 35.61
N GLU A 181 -15.11 -28.37 34.82
CA GLU A 181 -14.83 -28.78 33.45
C GLU A 181 -14.58 -27.46 32.71
N PRO A 182 -13.33 -27.14 32.34
CA PRO A 182 -13.08 -25.99 31.50
C PRO A 182 -13.81 -26.28 30.21
N TRP A 183 -14.74 -25.42 29.83
CA TRP A 183 -15.15 -25.30 28.44
C TRP A 183 -13.86 -25.27 27.63
N HIS A 184 -13.54 -26.37 26.96
CA HIS A 184 -12.49 -26.43 25.95
C HIS A 184 -13.00 -25.59 24.77
N HIS A 185 -12.94 -24.27 24.94
CA HIS A 185 -12.64 -23.39 23.83
C HIS A 185 -11.30 -23.87 23.31
N HIS A 186 -11.33 -24.69 22.26
CA HIS A 186 -10.23 -24.79 21.33
C HIS A 186 -10.05 -23.40 20.73
N HIS A 187 -9.38 -22.51 21.47
CA HIS A 187 -8.67 -21.40 20.88
C HIS A 187 -7.52 -22.02 20.09
N PRO A 188 -7.50 -21.94 18.75
CA PRO A 188 -6.24 -22.05 18.08
C PRO A 188 -5.41 -20.86 18.59
N HIS A 189 -4.24 -21.16 19.13
CA HIS A 189 -3.22 -20.17 19.44
C HIS A 189 -2.88 -19.43 18.12
N SER A 190 -3.60 -18.36 17.84
CA SER A 190 -3.22 -17.34 16.87
C SER A 190 -2.68 -16.16 17.67
N GLU A 191 -1.40 -15.86 17.47
CA GLU A 191 -0.70 -14.71 18.02
C GLU A 191 -1.18 -13.36 17.39
N GLU A 192 -2.48 -13.19 17.13
CA GLU A 192 -3.00 -12.00 16.45
C GLU A 192 -3.87 -11.11 17.34
N SER A 193 -4.37 -11.61 18.47
CA SER A 193 -5.33 -10.85 19.31
C SER A 193 -4.73 -9.70 20.13
N LYS A 194 -3.40 -9.55 20.17
CA LYS A 194 -2.74 -8.39 20.81
C LYS A 194 -2.75 -7.13 19.91
N SER A 195 -3.03 -7.27 18.62
CA SER A 195 -3.02 -6.13 17.67
C SER A 195 -4.35 -5.36 17.67
N PHE A 196 -5.48 -6.05 17.81
CA PHE A 196 -6.82 -5.43 17.71
C PHE A 196 -7.22 -4.61 18.95
N ALA A 197 -6.95 -5.10 20.16
CA ALA A 197 -7.26 -4.37 21.39
C ALA A 197 -6.42 -3.08 21.54
N SER A 198 -5.19 -3.09 21.03
CA SER A 198 -4.32 -1.91 21.02
C SER A 198 -4.79 -0.83 20.04
N LEU A 199 -5.48 -1.21 18.96
CA LEU A 199 -6.02 -0.30 17.94
C LEU A 199 -7.29 0.43 18.42
N MET A 200 -8.16 -0.26 19.17
CA MET A 200 -9.38 0.34 19.73
C MET A 200 -9.13 1.21 20.99
N SER A 201 -8.04 0.97 21.73
CA SER A 201 -7.67 1.80 22.88
C SER A 201 -7.15 3.19 22.47
N LEU A 202 -6.49 3.31 21.32
CA LEU A 202 -6.06 4.61 20.78
C LEU A 202 -7.24 5.50 20.33
N GLY A 203 -8.37 4.90 19.91
CA GLY A 203 -9.55 5.66 19.47
C GLY A 203 -10.32 6.35 20.59
N ARG A 204 -10.41 5.73 21.78
CA ARG A 204 -11.13 6.33 22.93
C ARG A 204 -10.35 7.42 23.64
N ALA A 205 -9.01 7.37 23.63
CA ALA A 205 -8.17 8.42 24.22
C ALA A 205 -8.14 9.71 23.37
N ALA A 206 -8.21 9.59 22.04
CA ALA A 206 -8.23 10.74 21.13
C ALA A 206 -9.54 11.55 21.20
N ALA A 207 -10.68 10.91 21.44
CA ALA A 207 -11.98 11.58 21.52
C ALA A 207 -12.16 12.41 22.81
N ALA A 208 -11.51 12.04 23.92
CA ALA A 208 -11.59 12.77 25.18
C ALA A 208 -10.63 13.98 25.28
N ALA A 209 -9.50 13.94 24.55
CA ALA A 209 -8.49 15.02 24.58
C ALA A 209 -8.80 16.20 23.63
N ALA A 210 -9.67 16.01 22.62
CA ALA A 210 -10.07 17.06 21.69
C ALA A 210 -10.93 18.17 22.33
N ALA A 211 -11.46 17.95 23.55
CA ALA A 211 -12.28 18.92 24.27
C ALA A 211 -11.47 19.93 25.12
N ALA A 212 -10.15 19.75 25.28
CA ALA A 212 -9.34 20.50 26.25
C ALA A 212 -8.16 21.31 25.67
N GLY A 213 -8.09 21.51 24.35
CA GLY A 213 -7.21 22.50 23.72
C GLY A 213 -5.69 22.33 23.90
N ASN A 214 -5.22 21.26 24.57
CA ASN A 214 -3.81 20.99 24.82
C ASN A 214 -3.50 19.53 24.45
N ALA A 215 -3.24 19.26 23.17
CA ALA A 215 -2.74 17.96 22.72
C ALA A 215 -1.37 18.11 22.05
N PRO A 216 -0.36 17.29 22.40
CA PRO A 216 0.90 17.23 21.66
C PRO A 216 0.66 16.67 20.24
N PRO A 217 1.50 17.01 19.25
CA PRO A 217 1.33 16.51 17.89
C PRO A 217 1.43 14.97 17.86
N PRO A 218 0.64 14.28 17.02
CA PRO A 218 0.66 12.83 16.92
C PRO A 218 2.04 12.32 16.45
N PRO A 219 2.48 11.13 16.89
CA PRO A 219 3.72 10.54 16.38
C PRO A 219 3.61 10.30 14.86
N PRO A 220 4.69 10.53 14.10
CA PRO A 220 4.65 10.40 12.65
C PRO A 220 4.38 8.95 12.25
N ASN A 221 3.42 8.78 11.35
CA ASN A 221 3.05 7.49 10.78
C ASN A 221 4.27 6.93 10.01
N PRO A 222 4.79 5.72 10.31
CA PRO A 222 6.02 5.20 9.71
C PRO A 222 5.95 5.08 8.18
N PHE A 223 4.75 5.02 7.61
CA PHE A 223 4.52 5.04 6.15
C PHE A 223 4.75 6.41 5.50
N LEU A 224 4.44 7.52 6.20
CA LEU A 224 4.67 8.89 5.71
C LEU A 224 6.11 9.36 5.93
N ALA A 225 6.79 8.86 6.98
CA ALA A 225 8.21 9.11 7.20
C ALA A 225 9.10 8.54 6.07
N ALA A 226 8.69 7.41 5.49
CA ALA A 226 9.36 6.83 4.32
C ALA A 226 9.19 7.70 3.05
N ALA A 227 8.02 8.33 2.86
CA ALA A 227 7.79 9.25 1.75
C ALA A 227 8.59 10.56 1.90
N ALA A 228 8.70 11.11 3.12
CA ALA A 228 9.55 12.28 3.37
C ALA A 228 11.04 11.98 3.10
N ALA A 229 11.52 10.79 3.45
CA ALA A 229 12.89 10.35 3.15
C ALA A 229 13.14 10.16 1.63
N GLN A 230 12.11 9.82 0.86
CA GLN A 230 12.19 9.72 -0.61
C GLN A 230 12.15 11.10 -1.30
N HIS A 231 11.43 12.08 -0.73
CA HIS A 231 11.40 13.45 -1.26
C HIS A 231 12.77 14.15 -1.11
N SER A 232 13.56 13.84 -0.09
CA SER A 232 14.93 14.33 0.05
C SER A 232 15.93 13.74 -0.97
N ALA A 233 15.61 12.59 -1.59
CA ALA A 233 16.47 11.95 -2.58
C ALA A 233 16.31 12.52 -4.00
N MET A 234 15.26 13.32 -4.26
CA MET A 234 14.96 13.91 -5.58
C MET A 234 15.29 15.41 -5.69
N GLY A 235 15.97 16.00 -4.68
CA GLY A 235 16.59 17.33 -4.81
C GLY A 235 15.65 18.54 -4.90
N LEU A 236 14.36 18.39 -4.60
CA LEU A 236 13.44 19.53 -4.53
C LEU A 236 13.39 20.06 -3.09
N GLY A 237 14.10 21.17 -2.86
CA GLY A 237 14.14 21.85 -1.56
C GLY A 237 12.77 22.44 -1.15
N PRO A 238 12.54 22.68 0.15
CA PRO A 238 11.27 23.23 0.61
C PRO A 238 11.11 24.71 0.22
N LEU A 239 9.96 25.08 -0.34
CA LEU A 239 9.54 26.47 -0.56
C LEU A 239 9.28 27.16 0.80
N PRO A 240 9.74 28.41 1.03
CA PRO A 240 9.48 29.11 2.28
C PRO A 240 8.18 29.92 2.19
N GLY A 241 7.26 29.65 3.14
CA GLY A 241 6.08 30.46 3.42
C GLY A 241 6.35 31.55 4.47
N MET A 242 5.81 32.74 4.17
CA MET A 242 5.74 34.00 4.92
C MET A 242 5.60 33.90 6.47
N GLY A 243 6.36 34.72 7.23
CA GLY A 243 6.00 35.04 8.63
C GLY A 243 7.10 35.55 9.59
N SER A 244 7.44 36.84 9.49
CA SER A 244 7.79 37.82 10.54
C SER A 244 8.88 37.63 11.64
N LYS A 245 9.82 38.59 11.59
CA LYS A 245 10.48 39.41 12.66
C LYS A 245 11.61 38.82 13.53
N GLY A 246 12.80 39.45 13.39
CA GLY A 246 13.68 39.76 14.54
C GLY A 246 15.19 39.54 14.38
N SER A 247 15.91 40.63 14.08
CA SER A 247 17.24 40.98 14.63
C SER A 247 18.54 40.31 14.12
N SER A 248 19.26 41.11 13.32
CA SER A 248 20.70 41.45 13.35
C SER A 248 21.73 40.48 13.96
N ALA A 249 22.72 40.08 13.14
CA ALA A 249 24.15 40.25 13.45
C ALA A 249 25.02 40.01 12.20
N VAL A 250 25.96 40.94 11.99
CA VAL A 250 27.04 40.96 11.01
C VAL A 250 28.28 40.30 11.64
N SER A 251 29.03 39.48 10.89
CA SER A 251 30.52 39.55 10.77
C SER A 251 31.15 38.33 10.08
N SER A 252 31.78 38.63 8.94
CA SER A 252 33.20 38.39 8.59
C SER A 252 33.88 37.02 8.75
N ASN A 253 34.27 36.49 7.58
CA ASN A 253 35.64 36.12 7.16
C ASN A 253 36.39 34.96 7.85
N GLU A 254 36.70 33.90 7.11
CA GLU A 254 38.09 33.54 6.69
C GLU A 254 38.19 32.09 6.14
N LEU A 255 39.19 31.94 5.27
CA LEU A 255 39.51 30.82 4.41
C LEU A 255 39.76 29.48 5.13
N ARG A 256 39.45 28.37 4.44
CA ARG A 256 40.32 27.19 4.45
C ARG A 256 40.27 26.37 3.16
N ASN A 257 41.41 26.41 2.48
CA ASN A 257 41.91 25.59 1.39
C ASN A 257 41.94 24.09 1.77
N SER A 258 41.52 23.18 0.87
CA SER A 258 42.09 21.83 0.68
C SER A 258 41.45 21.11 -0.52
N SER A 259 42.31 20.80 -1.49
CA SER A 259 42.14 19.84 -2.56
C SER A 259 42.24 18.39 -2.02
N SER A 260 41.29 17.51 -2.38
CA SER A 260 41.50 16.07 -2.64
C SER A 260 40.16 15.33 -2.86
N GLY A 261 40.07 14.63 -4.00
CA GLY A 261 39.34 13.39 -4.32
C GLY A 261 37.90 13.14 -3.83
N PRO A 262 36.96 12.70 -4.70
CA PRO A 262 35.71 12.14 -4.23
C PRO A 262 35.97 10.72 -3.68
N THR A 263 35.96 10.57 -2.36
CA THR A 263 35.77 9.27 -1.73
C THR A 263 34.33 8.82 -1.97
N ALA A 264 34.15 8.01 -3.01
CA ALA A 264 32.91 7.30 -3.28
C ALA A 264 32.66 6.30 -2.13
N VAL A 265 31.68 6.60 -1.29
CA VAL A 265 31.11 5.65 -0.34
C VAL A 265 30.32 4.62 -1.18
N PRO A 266 30.62 3.30 -1.11
CA PRO A 266 29.84 2.32 -1.85
C PRO A 266 28.41 2.25 -1.27
N PRO A 267 27.38 2.09 -2.11
CA PRO A 267 26.00 1.99 -1.63
C PRO A 267 25.85 0.74 -0.74
N PRO A 268 25.00 0.80 0.31
CA PRO A 268 24.75 -0.38 1.14
C PRO A 268 24.18 -1.49 0.28
N PHE A 269 24.77 -2.68 0.41
CA PHE A 269 24.33 -3.92 -0.25
C PHE A 269 22.85 -4.16 0.05
N ARG A 270 21.96 -3.69 -0.84
CA ARG A 270 20.51 -3.93 -0.73
C ARG A 270 20.28 -5.41 -1.01
N GLN A 271 20.22 -6.20 0.05
CA GLN A 271 19.72 -7.57 -0.03
C GLN A 271 18.29 -7.49 -0.58
N GLN A 272 18.13 -7.84 -1.86
CA GLN A 272 16.80 -8.03 -2.42
C GLN A 272 16.11 -9.12 -1.60
N PRO A 273 14.86 -8.90 -1.15
CA PRO A 273 14.12 -9.93 -0.45
C PRO A 273 14.06 -11.19 -1.34
N PRO A 274 14.32 -12.38 -0.77
CA PRO A 274 14.45 -13.61 -1.55
C PRO A 274 13.16 -13.89 -2.33
N PRO A 275 13.26 -14.44 -3.56
CA PRO A 275 12.11 -14.70 -4.40
C PRO A 275 11.13 -15.64 -3.70
N MET A 276 9.85 -15.27 -3.68
CA MET A 276 8.76 -16.05 -3.05
C MET A 276 7.98 -16.86 -4.11
N LYS A 277 7.25 -17.89 -3.68
CA LYS A 277 6.28 -18.65 -4.48
C LYS A 277 4.93 -18.70 -3.75
N SER A 278 3.81 -18.80 -4.47
CA SER A 278 2.50 -19.03 -3.83
C SER A 278 2.29 -20.52 -3.50
N CYS A 279 1.68 -20.79 -2.34
CA CYS A 279 1.23 -22.14 -1.99
C CYS A 279 0.06 -22.57 -2.90
N LEU A 280 0.07 -23.80 -3.42
CA LEU A 280 -1.05 -24.30 -4.25
C LEU A 280 -2.36 -24.54 -3.48
N SER A 281 -2.31 -24.64 -2.14
CA SER A 281 -3.50 -24.92 -1.32
C SER A 281 -4.10 -23.66 -0.74
N CYS A 282 -3.30 -22.83 -0.05
CA CYS A 282 -3.80 -21.61 0.60
C CYS A 282 -3.38 -20.31 -0.11
N HIS A 283 -2.68 -20.39 -1.24
CA HIS A 283 -2.24 -19.23 -2.05
C HIS A 283 -1.31 -18.22 -1.37
N GLN A 284 -1.01 -18.36 -0.08
CA GLN A 284 -0.07 -17.50 0.62
C GLN A 284 1.35 -17.58 0.04
N GLN A 285 2.07 -16.45 0.07
CA GLN A 285 3.48 -16.41 -0.30
C GLN A 285 4.34 -17.18 0.71
N ILE A 286 5.10 -18.15 0.19
CA ILE A 286 6.06 -18.98 0.92
C ILE A 286 7.43 -18.89 0.25
N HIS A 287 8.51 -19.15 0.98
CA HIS A 287 9.86 -19.17 0.41
C HIS A 287 9.94 -20.15 -0.78
N ARG A 288 10.61 -19.76 -1.88
CA ARG A 288 10.64 -20.55 -3.14
C ARG A 288 11.13 -21.99 -2.96
N ASN A 289 12.02 -22.23 -1.99
CA ASN A 289 12.55 -23.56 -1.69
C ASN A 289 11.84 -24.27 -0.51
N ALA A 290 10.75 -23.74 0.04
CA ALA A 290 10.03 -24.39 1.12
C ALA A 290 9.38 -25.71 0.65
N PRO A 291 9.66 -26.86 1.30
CA PRO A 291 9.10 -28.16 0.92
C PRO A 291 7.63 -28.34 1.35
N ILE A 292 7.20 -27.60 2.36
CA ILE A 292 5.87 -27.63 2.97
C ILE A 292 5.44 -26.19 3.28
N CYS A 293 4.15 -25.86 3.11
CA CYS A 293 3.62 -24.57 3.54
C CYS A 293 3.62 -24.48 5.08
N PRO A 294 4.21 -23.44 5.70
CA PRO A 294 4.24 -23.32 7.15
C PRO A 294 2.85 -23.14 7.76
N LEU A 295 1.92 -22.54 7.00
CA LEU A 295 0.55 -22.24 7.42
C LEU A 295 -0.38 -23.46 7.33
N CYS A 296 -0.53 -24.05 6.14
CA CYS A 296 -1.51 -25.12 5.92
C CYS A 296 -0.90 -26.54 5.85
N LYS A 297 0.42 -26.67 6.00
CA LYS A 297 1.17 -27.94 5.95
C LYS A 297 1.04 -28.73 4.64
N ALA A 298 0.45 -28.15 3.58
CA ALA A 298 0.41 -28.75 2.26
C ALA A 298 1.81 -28.87 1.64
N LYS A 299 2.08 -30.02 0.98
CA LYS A 299 3.35 -30.28 0.29
C LYS A 299 3.47 -29.41 -0.96
N SER A 300 4.58 -28.68 -1.09
CA SER A 300 4.84 -27.91 -2.30
C SER A 300 5.41 -28.82 -3.40
N ARG A 301 4.73 -28.92 -4.54
CA ARG A 301 5.25 -29.61 -5.73
C ARG A 301 6.04 -28.62 -6.60
N SER A 302 7.25 -28.98 -7.02
CA SER A 302 8.03 -28.20 -7.99
C SER A 302 7.32 -28.18 -9.35
N ARG A 303 7.27 -27.01 -10.01
CA ARG A 303 6.71 -26.87 -11.36
C ARG A 303 7.60 -27.49 -12.45
N ASN A 304 8.85 -27.82 -12.14
CA ASN A 304 9.76 -28.47 -13.09
C ASN A 304 10.36 -29.75 -12.47
N PRO A 305 9.66 -30.90 -12.54
CA PRO A 305 10.20 -32.16 -12.07
C PRO A 305 11.35 -32.61 -12.98
N LYS A 306 12.53 -32.88 -12.40
CA LYS A 306 13.64 -33.52 -13.13
C LYS A 306 13.16 -34.87 -13.64
N LYS A 307 13.25 -35.10 -14.96
CA LYS A 307 12.88 -36.38 -15.59
C LYS A 307 13.68 -37.51 -14.94
N PRO A 308 13.05 -38.63 -14.54
CA PRO A 308 13.79 -39.79 -14.03
C PRO A 308 14.69 -40.34 -15.13
N LYS A 309 15.96 -40.63 -14.81
CA LYS A 309 16.87 -41.35 -15.70
C LYS A 309 16.31 -42.78 -15.89
N LYS A 310 16.12 -43.19 -17.15
CA LYS A 310 15.85 -44.60 -17.48
C LYS A 310 17.04 -45.44 -16.99
N LYS A 311 16.74 -46.51 -16.26
CA LYS A 311 17.71 -47.56 -15.91
C LYS A 311 17.78 -48.48 -17.13
N GLU A 312 18.94 -48.57 -17.77
CA GLU A 312 19.31 -49.70 -18.63
C GLU A 312 19.65 -50.91 -17.77
#